data_AF-A0A1H5Z509-F1
#
_entry.id   AF-A0A1H5Z509-F1
#
_cell.length_a   1.000
_cell.length_b   1.000
_cell.length_c   1.000
_cell.angle_alpha   90.00
_cell.angle_beta   90.00
_cell.angle_gamma   90.00
#
_symmetry.space_group_name_H-M   'P 1'
#
loop_
_entity.id
_entity.type
_entity.pdbx_description
1 polymer ?
#
loop_
_entity_poly.entity_id
_entity_poly.type
_entity_poly.pdbx_seq_one_letter_code
_entity_poly.pdbx_strand_id
1 'polypeptide(L)'
;MPFRGRGPYGSGMAGGGITERWPSEDATVIWYEKRERGPFLRFVGVVLALLGGGLAWALTTTHATAWRWVEVGLFAPAIAFMLIGGTAGALMVRNRFVFDATGWWWLVDDKVAVVPWESLAGAGVYCSGGTAAKPQYATLELFPRGEFDRDDPVLWKLVRDEDPPLPGLSRLRYRLHLQRLVALLPDVEAAARQYAPPDLWFGRVWKERDYVPGHPDRRGHRRRLRERAAGLPAAPSDAVPSGAVQGGNGPEDTVPAGSDPTDREPADREPTDREPTDRPG
;
A
#
# COMPACT_ATOMS: atom_id res chain seq x y z
N MET A 1 -10.25 -2.11 -23.06
CA MET A 1 -10.45 -0.70 -23.45
C MET A 1 -9.07 -0.05 -23.51
N PRO A 2 -8.61 0.43 -24.67
CA PRO A 2 -7.32 1.12 -24.76
C PRO A 2 -7.39 2.43 -23.98
N PHE A 3 -6.49 2.59 -23.01
CA PHE A 3 -6.40 3.76 -22.15
C PHE A 3 -5.71 4.89 -22.93
N ARG A 4 -6.48 5.79 -23.57
CA ARG A 4 -5.93 7.03 -24.15
C ARG A 4 -5.70 8.05 -23.04
N GLY A 5 -4.56 7.96 -22.35
CA GLY A 5 -4.09 9.01 -21.46
C GLY A 5 -3.52 10.18 -22.27
N ARG A 6 -4.18 11.34 -22.24
CA ARG A 6 -3.53 12.62 -22.56
C ARG A 6 -2.94 13.16 -21.28
N GLY A 7 -1.62 13.10 -21.12
CA GLY A 7 -0.89 13.65 -19.98
C GLY A 7 -0.04 14.86 -20.38
N PRO A 8 -0.13 16.01 -19.68
CA PRO A 8 0.65 17.21 -19.94
C PRO A 8 1.95 17.18 -19.11
N TYR A 9 2.93 16.37 -19.50
CA TYR A 9 4.28 16.43 -18.92
C TYR A 9 5.32 16.56 -20.02
N GLY A 10 5.26 17.69 -20.73
CA GLY A 10 6.43 18.25 -21.39
C GLY A 10 7.07 19.26 -20.44
N SER A 11 8.24 18.95 -19.89
CA SER A 11 9.32 19.94 -19.76
C SER A 11 10.61 19.29 -19.23
N GLY A 12 11.58 19.15 -20.15
CA GLY A 12 12.97 19.49 -19.86
C GLY A 12 13.76 18.58 -18.93
N MET A 13 14.14 17.39 -19.39
CA MET A 13 15.49 16.87 -19.16
C MET A 13 15.99 16.21 -20.45
N ALA A 14 16.96 16.87 -21.08
CA ALA A 14 17.71 16.33 -22.21
C ALA A 14 18.70 15.29 -21.68
N GLY A 15 18.46 14.01 -21.99
CA GLY A 15 19.40 12.94 -21.67
C GLY A 15 18.76 11.56 -21.63
N GLY A 16 18.33 11.04 -22.79
CA GLY A 16 17.82 9.68 -22.94
C GLY A 16 16.29 9.62 -22.89
N GLY A 17 15.65 9.67 -24.07
CA GLY A 17 14.21 9.62 -24.21
C GLY A 17 13.62 8.32 -23.66
N ILE A 18 13.13 8.37 -22.43
CA ILE A 18 12.01 7.52 -22.02
C ILE A 18 10.80 8.09 -22.75
N THR A 19 10.68 7.76 -24.03
CA THR A 19 9.42 7.86 -24.77
C THR A 19 8.33 7.36 -23.86
N GLU A 20 7.20 8.06 -23.83
CA GLU A 20 5.97 7.82 -23.08
C GLU A 20 5.49 6.36 -23.22
N ARG A 21 6.21 5.42 -22.60
CA ARG A 21 5.96 4.00 -22.65
C ARG A 21 4.93 3.75 -21.57
N TRP A 22 3.76 3.29 -22.01
CA TRP A 22 2.77 2.70 -21.14
C TRP A 22 3.10 1.21 -20.97
N PRO A 23 2.59 0.55 -19.91
CA PRO A 23 2.71 -0.89 -19.80
C PRO A 23 2.19 -1.58 -21.06
N SER A 24 2.81 -2.69 -21.41
CA SER A 24 2.42 -3.49 -22.58
C SER A 24 0.97 -3.98 -22.50
N GLU A 25 0.34 -4.27 -23.65
CA GLU A 25 -1.06 -4.73 -23.69
C GLU A 25 -1.26 -6.13 -23.07
N ASP A 26 -0.20 -6.94 -23.04
CA ASP A 26 -0.17 -8.25 -22.41
C ASP A 26 0.09 -8.20 -20.89
N ALA A 27 0.34 -7.02 -20.34
CA ALA A 27 0.77 -6.85 -18.96
C ALA A 27 -0.24 -7.35 -17.92
N THR A 28 0.26 -7.94 -16.84
CA THR A 28 -0.57 -8.36 -15.71
C THR A 28 -0.78 -7.20 -14.73
N VAL A 29 -2.03 -6.76 -14.60
CA VAL A 29 -2.43 -5.64 -13.74
C VAL A 29 -2.91 -6.14 -12.39
N ILE A 30 -2.29 -5.64 -11.31
CA ILE A 30 -2.68 -5.92 -9.93
C ILE A 30 -3.17 -4.64 -9.25
N TRP A 31 -4.39 -4.68 -8.77
CA TRP A 31 -5.05 -3.54 -8.16
C TRP A 31 -4.66 -3.42 -6.69
N TYR A 32 -3.92 -2.37 -6.35
CA TYR A 32 -3.32 -2.21 -5.02
C TYR A 32 -4.34 -1.78 -3.95
N GLU A 33 -5.40 -1.10 -4.37
CA GLU A 33 -6.36 -0.52 -3.44
C GLU A 33 -7.70 -1.27 -3.46
N LYS A 34 -7.87 -2.17 -2.48
CA LYS A 34 -9.17 -2.75 -2.17
C LYS A 34 -10.01 -1.73 -1.40
N ARG A 35 -10.70 -0.87 -2.15
CA ARG A 35 -11.94 -0.11 -1.84
C ARG A 35 -12.41 -0.12 -0.37
N GLU A 36 -11.69 0.52 0.55
CA GLU A 36 -12.25 0.85 1.88
C GLU A 36 -13.40 1.87 1.79
N ARG A 37 -13.58 2.52 0.63
CA ARG A 37 -14.77 3.30 0.31
C ARG A 37 -16.02 2.44 0.06
N GLY A 38 -15.88 1.14 -0.12
CA GLY A 38 -16.99 0.20 -0.34
C GLY A 38 -18.02 0.22 0.80
N PRO A 39 -17.63 0.00 2.06
CA PRO A 39 -18.54 0.10 3.19
C PRO A 39 -19.13 1.51 3.37
N PHE A 40 -18.35 2.58 3.14
CA PHE A 40 -18.87 3.94 3.23
C PHE A 40 -19.94 4.25 2.18
N LEU A 41 -19.73 3.94 0.90
CA LEU A 41 -20.75 4.14 -0.13
C LEU A 41 -21.99 3.25 0.10
N ARG A 42 -21.81 2.01 0.58
CA ARG A 42 -22.94 1.15 0.96
C ARG A 42 -23.71 1.75 2.13
N PHE A 43 -23.02 2.29 3.13
CA PHE A 43 -23.64 2.97 4.26
C PHE A 43 -24.43 4.20 3.81
N VAL A 44 -23.84 5.07 2.98
CA VAL A 44 -24.54 6.23 2.40
C VAL A 44 -25.76 5.78 1.59
N GLY A 45 -25.63 4.73 0.78
CA GLY A 45 -26.75 4.16 0.02
C GLY A 45 -27.88 3.65 0.91
N VAL A 46 -27.56 2.97 2.01
CA VAL A 46 -28.54 2.50 3.01
C VAL A 46 -29.20 3.67 3.72
N VAL A 47 -28.43 4.67 4.17
CA VAL A 47 -28.97 5.87 4.82
C VAL A 47 -29.93 6.61 3.89
N LEU A 48 -29.56 6.81 2.63
CA LEU A 48 -30.43 7.45 1.64
C LEU A 48 -31.69 6.64 1.36
N ALA A 49 -31.58 5.30 1.30
CA ALA A 49 -32.74 4.43 1.13
C ALA A 49 -33.69 4.48 2.33
N LEU A 50 -33.16 4.53 3.56
CA LEU A 50 -33.96 4.65 4.78
C LEU A 50 -34.62 6.03 4.90
N LEU A 51 -33.90 7.11 4.60
CA LEU A 51 -34.46 8.46 4.58
C LEU A 51 -35.54 8.59 3.49
N GLY A 52 -35.30 8.02 2.31
CA GLY A 52 -36.31 7.96 1.24
C GLY A 52 -37.54 7.14 1.63
N GLY A 53 -37.35 5.96 2.21
CA GLY A 53 -38.44 5.10 2.68
C GLY A 53 -39.24 5.73 3.82
N GLY A 54 -38.57 6.37 4.78
CA GLY A 54 -39.22 7.07 5.90
C GLY A 54 -40.01 8.29 5.45
N LEU A 55 -39.49 9.07 4.50
CA LEU A 55 -40.20 10.20 3.90
C LEU A 55 -41.41 9.72 3.08
N ALA A 56 -41.26 8.65 2.30
CA ALA A 56 -42.38 8.03 1.59
C ALA A 56 -43.47 7.54 2.54
N TRP A 57 -43.11 6.87 3.64
CA TRP A 57 -44.05 6.41 4.68
C TRP A 57 -44.76 7.57 5.39
N ALA A 58 -44.07 8.65 5.73
CA ALA A 58 -44.71 9.82 6.33
C ALA A 58 -45.77 10.42 5.39
N LEU A 59 -45.52 10.38 4.08
CA LEU A 59 -46.40 10.92 3.05
C LEU A 59 -47.56 9.97 2.64
N THR A 60 -47.45 8.64 2.84
CA THR A 60 -48.54 7.66 2.51
C THR A 60 -49.78 7.83 3.38
N THR A 61 -49.65 8.49 4.54
CA THR A 61 -50.77 8.76 5.44
C THR A 61 -51.73 9.84 4.92
N THR A 62 -51.40 10.48 3.79
CA THR A 62 -52.20 11.53 3.15
C THR A 62 -52.57 11.17 1.69
N HIS A 63 -53.86 10.99 1.43
CA HIS A 63 -54.60 10.49 0.23
C HIS A 63 -53.97 10.37 -1.18
N ALA A 64 -54.45 9.33 -1.89
CA ALA A 64 -53.86 8.65 -3.04
C ALA A 64 -54.37 9.09 -4.43
N THR A 65 -53.45 9.31 -5.38
CA THR A 65 -53.47 8.90 -6.82
C THR A 65 -52.34 9.55 -7.63
N ALA A 66 -51.79 10.70 -7.19
CA ALA A 66 -50.50 11.24 -7.66
C ALA A 66 -49.27 10.37 -7.25
N TRP A 67 -49.55 9.24 -6.61
CA TRP A 67 -48.69 8.47 -5.72
C TRP A 67 -47.61 7.63 -6.42
N ARG A 68 -47.93 6.99 -7.55
CA ARG A 68 -46.96 6.15 -8.29
C ARG A 68 -45.80 6.95 -8.90
N TRP A 69 -46.03 8.22 -9.22
CA TRP A 69 -44.99 9.08 -9.78
C TRP A 69 -44.02 9.61 -8.71
N VAL A 70 -44.49 9.74 -7.46
CA VAL A 70 -43.65 10.13 -6.31
C VAL A 70 -42.71 8.99 -5.91
N GLU A 71 -43.19 7.75 -5.88
CA GLU A 71 -42.36 6.57 -5.58
C GLU A 71 -41.26 6.39 -6.64
N VAL A 72 -41.61 6.44 -7.93
CA VAL A 72 -40.62 6.37 -9.01
C VAL A 72 -39.65 7.56 -8.95
N GLY A 73 -40.14 8.76 -8.66
CA GLY A 73 -39.32 9.97 -8.54
C GLY A 73 -38.30 9.93 -7.39
N LEU A 74 -38.55 9.16 -6.32
CA LEU A 74 -37.68 9.08 -5.15
C LEU A 74 -36.71 7.89 -5.21
N PHE A 75 -37.15 6.73 -5.70
CA PHE A 75 -36.29 5.54 -5.78
C PHE A 75 -35.37 5.56 -7.01
N ALA A 76 -35.81 6.11 -8.14
CA ALA A 76 -34.98 6.22 -9.34
C ALA A 76 -33.65 6.98 -9.12
N PRO A 77 -33.60 8.14 -8.45
CA PRO A 77 -32.33 8.83 -8.19
C PRO A 77 -31.45 8.08 -7.18
N ALA A 78 -32.01 7.38 -6.20
CA ALA A 78 -31.21 6.57 -5.26
C ALA A 78 -30.55 5.38 -5.97
N ILE A 79 -31.30 4.66 -6.82
CA ILE A 79 -30.78 3.58 -7.66
C ILE A 79 -29.75 4.13 -8.65
N ALA A 80 -30.06 5.23 -9.34
CA ALA A 80 -29.13 5.88 -10.24
C ALA A 80 -27.85 6.32 -9.52
N PHE A 81 -27.94 6.87 -8.30
CA PHE A 81 -26.78 7.24 -7.49
C PHE A 81 -25.96 6.01 -7.07
N MET A 82 -26.59 4.89 -6.71
CA MET A 82 -25.86 3.65 -6.45
C MET A 82 -25.17 3.09 -7.70
N LEU A 83 -25.82 3.15 -8.85
CA LEU A 83 -25.26 2.69 -10.12
C LEU A 83 -24.11 3.61 -10.59
N ILE A 84 -24.31 4.93 -10.56
CA ILE A 84 -23.32 5.94 -10.94
C ILE A 84 -22.17 5.97 -9.94
N GLY A 85 -22.44 6.02 -8.64
CA GLY A 85 -21.40 5.97 -7.60
C GLY A 85 -20.66 4.63 -7.58
N GLY A 86 -21.35 3.55 -7.90
CA GLY A 86 -20.78 2.21 -8.07
C GLY A 86 -19.79 2.15 -9.24
N THR A 87 -20.19 2.65 -10.41
CA THR A 87 -19.39 2.68 -11.65
C THR A 87 -18.29 3.73 -11.63
N ALA A 88 -18.58 4.98 -11.24
CA ALA A 88 -17.59 6.03 -11.07
C ALA A 88 -16.53 5.63 -10.03
N GLY A 89 -16.95 5.01 -8.92
CA GLY A 89 -16.03 4.48 -7.92
C GLY A 89 -15.13 3.35 -8.43
N ALA A 90 -15.59 2.57 -9.42
CA ALA A 90 -14.76 1.56 -10.08
C ALA A 90 -13.78 2.18 -11.08
N LEU A 91 -14.16 3.27 -11.75
CA LEU A 91 -13.29 4.05 -12.63
C LEU A 91 -12.26 4.89 -11.85
N MET A 92 -12.45 5.09 -10.54
CA MET A 92 -11.57 5.88 -9.68
C MET A 92 -10.50 5.06 -8.93
N VAL A 93 -10.36 3.75 -9.18
CA VAL A 93 -9.22 3.01 -8.62
C VAL A 93 -7.97 3.44 -9.38
N ARG A 94 -7.18 4.31 -8.77
CA ARG A 94 -6.04 4.94 -9.41
C ARG A 94 -4.72 4.22 -9.13
N ASN A 95 -4.65 3.54 -7.98
CA ASN A 95 -3.44 2.92 -7.51
C ASN A 95 -3.38 1.45 -7.92
N ARG A 96 -2.49 1.15 -8.85
CA ARG A 96 -2.25 -0.20 -9.36
C ARG A 96 -0.79 -0.37 -9.68
N PHE A 97 -0.34 -1.60 -9.66
CA PHE A 97 0.95 -1.96 -10.20
C PHE A 97 0.79 -3.00 -11.29
N VAL A 98 1.73 -2.98 -12.22
CA VAL A 98 1.66 -3.78 -13.43
C VAL A 98 3.00 -4.48 -13.62
N PHE A 99 2.96 -5.73 -14.07
CA PHE A 99 4.14 -6.47 -14.49
C PHE A 99 4.04 -6.71 -15.99
N ASP A 100 5.10 -6.38 -16.71
CA ASP A 100 5.27 -6.73 -18.12
C ASP A 100 6.73 -7.09 -18.42
N ALA A 101 7.04 -7.39 -19.68
CA ALA A 101 8.40 -7.72 -20.09
C ALA A 101 9.42 -6.58 -19.90
N THR A 102 8.97 -5.33 -19.73
CA THR A 102 9.85 -4.17 -19.51
C THR A 102 10.25 -4.07 -18.04
N GLY A 103 9.29 -4.24 -17.13
CA GLY A 103 9.56 -4.00 -15.72
C GLY A 103 8.36 -4.12 -14.81
N TRP A 104 8.57 -3.65 -13.59
CA TRP A 104 7.52 -3.39 -12.64
C TRP A 104 7.08 -1.93 -12.74
N TRP A 105 5.78 -1.72 -12.93
CA TRP A 105 5.20 -0.39 -13.06
C TRP A 105 4.41 -0.02 -11.82
N TRP A 106 4.57 1.22 -11.38
CA TRP A 106 3.82 1.83 -10.31
C TRP A 106 2.97 2.96 -10.85
N LEU A 107 1.64 2.76 -10.86
CA LEU A 107 0.68 3.74 -11.32
C LEU A 107 -0.06 4.27 -10.10
N VAL A 108 0.15 5.53 -9.78
CA VAL A 108 -0.48 6.23 -8.65
C VAL A 108 -1.03 7.54 -9.14
N ASP A 109 -2.35 7.69 -8.99
CA ASP A 109 -3.08 8.84 -9.53
C ASP A 109 -2.88 9.00 -11.05
N ASP A 110 -2.28 10.12 -11.45
CA ASP A 110 -1.91 10.48 -12.82
C ASP A 110 -0.41 10.26 -13.09
N LYS A 111 0.31 9.69 -12.13
CA LYS A 111 1.77 9.48 -12.20
C LYS A 111 2.07 8.03 -12.49
N VAL A 112 3.11 7.83 -13.29
CA VAL A 112 3.61 6.53 -13.68
C VAL A 112 5.11 6.51 -13.42
N ALA A 113 5.58 5.46 -12.77
CA ALA A 113 6.98 5.13 -12.70
C ALA A 113 7.19 3.68 -13.11
N VAL A 114 8.33 3.40 -13.73
CA VAL A 114 8.74 2.05 -14.11
C VAL A 114 10.08 1.76 -13.46
N VAL A 115 10.21 0.55 -12.93
CA VAL A 115 11.47 -0.02 -12.48
C VAL A 115 11.81 -1.14 -13.46
N PRO A 116 12.69 -0.88 -14.45
CA PRO A 116 13.02 -1.86 -15.47
C PRO A 116 13.69 -3.09 -14.86
N TRP A 117 13.42 -4.28 -15.41
CA TRP A 117 13.99 -5.52 -14.86
C TRP A 117 15.52 -5.53 -14.91
N GLU A 118 16.11 -4.97 -15.95
CA GLU A 118 17.56 -4.85 -16.14
C GLU A 118 18.24 -3.93 -15.11
N SER A 119 17.47 -3.03 -14.48
CA SER A 119 17.94 -2.14 -13.43
C SER A 119 17.97 -2.80 -12.05
N LEU A 120 17.45 -4.03 -11.91
CA LEU A 120 17.35 -4.73 -10.64
C LEU A 120 18.46 -5.80 -10.50
N ALA A 121 18.95 -5.95 -9.27
CA ALA A 121 19.80 -7.04 -8.83
C ALA A 121 18.99 -8.21 -8.24
N GLY A 122 17.74 -7.95 -7.82
CA GLY A 122 16.84 -9.00 -7.33
C GLY A 122 15.43 -8.47 -7.05
N ALA A 123 14.46 -9.38 -7.07
CA ALA A 123 13.07 -9.11 -6.70
C ALA A 123 12.44 -10.32 -6.00
N GLY A 124 11.58 -10.07 -5.03
CA GLY A 124 10.85 -11.15 -4.34
C GLY A 124 9.85 -10.65 -3.31
N VAL A 125 9.17 -11.60 -2.67
CA VAL A 125 8.17 -11.30 -1.64
C VAL A 125 8.69 -11.72 -0.27
N TYR A 126 8.65 -10.79 0.67
CA TYR A 126 8.83 -11.10 2.09
C TYR A 126 7.49 -11.35 2.72
N CYS A 127 7.40 -12.43 3.48
CA CYS A 127 6.22 -12.80 4.24
C CYS A 127 6.57 -12.88 5.72
N SER A 128 5.68 -12.39 6.59
CA SER A 128 5.82 -12.56 8.03
C SER A 128 4.45 -12.71 8.71
N GLY A 129 4.47 -13.30 9.91
CA GLY A 129 3.29 -13.58 10.72
C GLY A 129 2.34 -14.62 10.10
N GLY A 130 1.51 -15.27 10.92
CA GLY A 130 0.64 -16.35 10.45
C GLY A 130 1.43 -17.61 10.05
N THR A 131 0.97 -18.31 9.00
CA THR A 131 1.62 -19.52 8.46
C THR A 131 2.12 -19.28 7.05
N ALA A 132 3.04 -20.11 6.55
CA ALA A 132 3.57 -19.99 5.18
C ALA A 132 2.46 -20.03 4.09
N ALA A 133 1.36 -20.75 4.35
CA ALA A 133 0.20 -20.82 3.46
C ALA A 133 -0.70 -19.58 3.54
N LYS A 134 -0.72 -18.90 4.69
CA LYS A 134 -1.57 -17.73 4.98
C LYS A 134 -0.77 -16.69 5.78
N PRO A 135 0.16 -15.98 5.14
CA PRO A 135 0.92 -14.93 5.81
C PRO A 135 -0.01 -13.81 6.27
N GLN A 136 0.29 -13.17 7.40
CA GLN A 136 -0.46 -11.99 7.84
C GLN A 136 0.06 -10.72 7.18
N TYR A 137 1.36 -10.68 6.88
CA TYR A 137 2.04 -9.57 6.25
C TYR A 137 2.82 -10.07 5.05
N ALA A 138 2.77 -9.29 3.98
CA ALA A 138 3.59 -9.51 2.80
C ALA A 138 4.12 -8.17 2.27
N THR A 139 5.34 -8.15 1.74
CA THR A 139 5.92 -7.00 1.06
C THR A 139 6.60 -7.47 -0.22
N LEU A 140 6.35 -6.78 -1.34
CA LEU A 140 7.14 -6.94 -2.56
C LEU A 140 8.37 -6.05 -2.43
N GLU A 141 9.55 -6.63 -2.56
CA GLU A 141 10.82 -5.92 -2.50
C GLU A 141 11.56 -6.01 -3.83
N LEU A 142 12.00 -4.86 -4.33
CA LEU A 142 12.77 -4.71 -5.57
C LEU A 142 14.12 -4.08 -5.21
N PHE A 143 15.21 -4.75 -5.53
CA PHE A 143 16.57 -4.36 -5.15
C PHE A 143 17.30 -3.84 -6.39
N PRO A 144 17.53 -2.53 -6.54
CA PRO A 144 18.23 -1.97 -7.69
C PRO A 144 19.69 -2.42 -7.76
N ARG A 145 20.21 -2.49 -8.98
CA ARG A 145 21.62 -2.72 -9.28
C ARG A 145 22.33 -1.36 -9.32
N GLY A 146 23.18 -1.11 -8.33
CA GLY A 146 23.95 0.12 -8.23
C GLY A 146 23.14 1.32 -7.74
N GLU A 147 23.54 2.53 -8.15
CA GLU A 147 22.84 3.77 -7.80
C GLU A 147 21.47 3.85 -8.50
N PHE A 148 20.47 4.37 -7.79
CA PHE A 148 19.15 4.65 -8.35
C PHE A 148 18.58 5.95 -7.77
N ASP A 149 17.63 6.56 -8.48
CA ASP A 149 17.00 7.81 -8.05
C ASP A 149 16.06 7.58 -6.86
N ARG A 150 16.57 7.88 -5.65
CA ARG A 150 15.81 7.80 -4.40
C ARG A 150 14.76 8.90 -4.27
N ASP A 151 14.85 9.94 -5.09
CA ASP A 151 13.97 11.12 -5.06
C ASP A 151 12.98 11.16 -6.21
N ASP A 152 12.83 10.04 -6.93
CA ASP A 152 11.77 9.88 -7.92
C ASP A 152 10.41 10.26 -7.28
N PRO A 153 9.66 11.20 -7.86
CA PRO A 153 8.47 11.79 -7.24
C PRO A 153 7.34 10.80 -6.97
N VAL A 154 7.38 9.62 -7.61
CA VAL A 154 6.41 8.53 -7.45
C VAL A 154 6.95 7.43 -6.54
N LEU A 155 8.21 7.03 -6.72
CA LEU A 155 8.82 5.88 -6.06
C LEU A 155 9.45 6.19 -4.70
N TRP A 156 9.77 7.44 -4.36
CA TRP A 156 10.48 7.79 -3.11
C TRP A 156 9.76 7.26 -1.85
N LYS A 157 8.43 7.15 -1.88
CA LYS A 157 7.62 6.59 -0.77
C LYS A 157 7.84 5.10 -0.56
N LEU A 158 8.33 4.40 -1.56
CA LEU A 158 8.65 2.97 -1.53
C LEU A 158 10.10 2.72 -1.14
N VAL A 159 10.97 3.72 -1.21
CA VAL A 159 12.39 3.57 -0.87
C VAL A 159 12.56 3.24 0.61
N ARG A 160 13.34 2.19 0.89
CA ARG A 160 13.78 1.76 2.21
C ARG A 160 15.29 1.58 2.21
N ASP A 161 15.91 1.90 3.33
CA ASP A 161 17.34 1.67 3.59
C ASP A 161 17.46 0.76 4.82
N GLU A 162 17.65 -0.52 4.58
CA GLU A 162 17.77 -1.54 5.64
C GLU A 162 18.71 -2.64 5.16
N ASP A 163 19.22 -3.46 6.06
CA ASP A 163 20.14 -4.52 5.64
C ASP A 163 19.49 -5.53 4.71
N PRO A 164 20.17 -5.89 3.60
CA PRO A 164 19.63 -6.82 2.64
C PRO A 164 19.52 -8.21 3.27
N PRO A 165 18.51 -8.97 2.88
CA PRO A 165 18.28 -10.32 3.37
C PRO A 165 19.23 -11.35 2.75
N LEU A 166 19.77 -11.06 1.56
CA LEU A 166 20.71 -11.91 0.85
C LEU A 166 22.02 -11.14 0.62
N PRO A 167 23.18 -11.80 0.75
CA PRO A 167 24.46 -11.21 0.37
C PRO A 167 24.43 -10.72 -1.08
N GLY A 168 25.02 -9.56 -1.33
CA GLY A 168 25.13 -8.98 -2.68
C GLY A 168 23.93 -8.16 -3.15
N LEU A 169 22.82 -8.11 -2.41
CA LEU A 169 21.73 -7.18 -2.68
C LEU A 169 22.00 -5.80 -2.07
N SER A 170 21.46 -4.75 -2.68
CA SER A 170 21.55 -3.39 -2.14
C SER A 170 20.76 -3.23 -0.83
N ARG A 171 21.30 -2.47 0.13
CA ARG A 171 20.54 -2.04 1.32
C ARG A 171 19.33 -1.21 0.92
N LEU A 172 19.51 -0.40 -0.13
CA LEU A 172 18.46 0.46 -0.64
C LEU A 172 17.59 -0.28 -1.63
N ARG A 173 16.29 -0.23 -1.41
CA ARG A 173 15.33 -0.99 -2.19
C ARG A 173 13.98 -0.31 -2.22
N TYR A 174 13.16 -0.67 -3.21
CA TYR A 174 11.75 -0.34 -3.22
C TYR A 174 10.98 -1.43 -2.47
N ARG A 175 10.17 -1.02 -1.49
CA ARG A 175 9.29 -1.89 -0.74
C ARG A 175 7.85 -1.45 -0.93
N LEU A 176 7.04 -2.36 -1.48
CA LEU A 176 5.60 -2.21 -1.58
C LEU A 176 4.91 -3.08 -0.52
N HIS A 177 4.09 -2.47 0.34
CA HIS A 177 3.38 -3.20 1.38
C HIS A 177 2.13 -3.89 0.84
N LEU A 178 2.12 -5.22 0.84
CA LEU A 178 1.01 -6.03 0.35
C LEU A 178 0.04 -6.44 1.48
N GLN A 179 0.05 -5.80 2.64
CA GLN A 179 -0.78 -6.20 3.79
C GLN A 179 -2.28 -6.26 3.44
N ARG A 180 -2.77 -5.33 2.62
CA ARG A 180 -4.17 -5.31 2.14
C ARG A 180 -4.42 -6.27 0.97
N LEU A 181 -3.36 -6.89 0.45
CA LEU A 181 -3.31 -7.67 -0.79
C LEU A 181 -2.74 -9.07 -0.57
N VAL A 182 -2.65 -9.53 0.68
CA VAL A 182 -2.19 -10.89 1.00
C VAL A 182 -2.99 -11.94 0.23
N ALA A 183 -4.29 -11.70 0.01
CA ALA A 183 -5.14 -12.58 -0.80
C ALA A 183 -4.76 -12.63 -2.29
N LEU A 184 -4.13 -11.57 -2.81
CA LEU A 184 -3.61 -11.48 -4.19
C LEU A 184 -2.15 -11.90 -4.31
N LEU A 185 -1.53 -12.37 -3.22
CA LEU A 185 -0.13 -12.79 -3.24
C LEU A 185 0.16 -13.86 -4.30
N PRO A 186 -0.71 -14.89 -4.52
CA PRO A 186 -0.52 -15.84 -5.61
C PRO A 186 -0.44 -15.16 -6.99
N ASP A 187 -1.26 -14.14 -7.24
CA ASP A 187 -1.29 -13.40 -8.50
C ASP A 187 -0.03 -12.56 -8.70
N VAL A 188 0.45 -11.92 -7.62
CA VAL A 188 1.74 -11.17 -7.62
C VAL A 188 2.89 -12.09 -7.99
N GLU A 189 2.93 -13.29 -7.43
CA GLU A 189 4.00 -14.25 -7.70
C GLU A 189 3.90 -14.87 -9.08
N ALA A 190 2.69 -15.17 -9.54
CA ALA A 190 2.48 -15.65 -10.90
C ALA A 190 2.93 -14.60 -11.92
N ALA A 191 2.54 -13.34 -11.72
CA ALA A 191 2.96 -12.23 -12.58
C ALA A 191 4.47 -12.03 -12.55
N ALA A 192 5.09 -12.01 -11.36
CA ALA A 192 6.52 -11.83 -11.24
C ALA A 192 7.31 -12.99 -11.88
N ARG A 193 6.90 -14.25 -11.68
CA ARG A 193 7.53 -15.41 -12.33
C ARG A 193 7.37 -15.39 -13.85
N GLN A 194 6.26 -14.85 -14.36
CA GLN A 194 5.99 -14.77 -15.79
C GLN A 194 6.87 -13.73 -16.49
N TYR A 195 7.08 -12.57 -15.87
CA TYR A 195 7.72 -11.42 -16.53
C TYR A 195 9.15 -11.12 -16.08
N ALA A 196 9.50 -11.42 -14.83
CA ALA A 196 10.85 -11.17 -14.35
C ALA A 196 11.83 -12.21 -14.92
N PRO A 197 13.09 -11.82 -15.21
CA PRO A 197 14.14 -12.77 -15.55
C PRO A 197 14.27 -13.88 -14.47
N PRO A 198 14.53 -15.15 -14.87
CA PRO A 198 14.55 -16.27 -13.91
C PRO A 198 15.55 -16.15 -12.76
N ASP A 199 16.67 -15.46 -12.99
CA ASP A 199 17.73 -15.19 -12.03
C ASP A 199 17.44 -13.98 -11.13
N LEU A 200 16.49 -13.12 -11.53
CA LEU A 200 16.08 -11.95 -10.76
C LEU A 200 15.12 -12.32 -9.62
N TRP A 201 14.20 -13.24 -9.89
CA TRP A 201 13.11 -13.57 -8.98
C TRP A 201 13.50 -14.65 -7.97
N PHE A 202 13.77 -14.25 -6.72
CA PHE A 202 14.15 -15.20 -5.65
C PHE A 202 12.95 -15.79 -4.88
N GLY A 203 11.71 -15.48 -5.27
CA GLY A 203 10.51 -16.10 -4.69
C GLY A 203 10.07 -15.53 -3.35
N ARG A 204 9.50 -16.39 -2.49
CA ARG A 204 9.06 -16.04 -1.13
C ARG A 204 10.20 -16.21 -0.15
N VAL A 205 10.41 -15.22 0.70
CA VAL A 205 11.31 -15.30 1.84
C VAL A 205 10.51 -15.10 3.11
N TRP A 206 10.60 -16.06 4.04
CA TRP A 206 9.95 -15.94 5.34
C TRP A 206 10.82 -15.12 6.29
N LYS A 207 10.22 -14.16 6.97
CA LYS A 207 10.85 -13.36 8.02
C LYS A 207 10.21 -13.65 9.37
N GLU A 208 11.00 -13.40 10.41
CA GLU A 208 10.53 -13.50 11.80
C GLU A 208 9.30 -12.61 12.02
N ARG A 209 8.50 -12.98 13.03
CA ARG A 209 7.21 -12.34 13.31
C ARG A 209 7.36 -10.84 13.60
N ASP A 210 8.50 -10.43 14.12
CA ASP A 210 8.81 -9.06 14.51
C ASP A 210 9.47 -8.27 13.38
N TYR A 211 9.33 -8.72 12.14
CA TYR A 211 9.68 -7.93 10.96
C TYR A 211 8.80 -6.67 10.90
N VAL A 212 9.30 -5.60 11.52
CA VAL A 212 8.68 -4.29 11.52
C VAL A 212 8.83 -3.70 10.13
N PRO A 213 7.73 -3.32 9.47
CA PRO A 213 7.82 -2.66 8.18
C PRO A 213 8.49 -1.30 8.38
N GLY A 214 9.73 -1.14 7.90
CA GLY A 214 10.42 0.15 8.00
C GLY A 214 9.65 1.28 7.32
N HIS A 215 9.89 2.50 7.79
CA HIS A 215 9.25 3.71 7.27
C HIS A 215 9.99 4.25 6.04
N PRO A 216 9.31 4.95 5.13
CA PRO A 216 9.98 5.68 4.05
C PRO A 216 10.97 6.70 4.62
N ASP A 217 12.11 6.90 3.95
CA ASP A 217 13.13 7.90 4.30
C ASP A 217 12.63 9.34 4.01
N ARG A 218 11.63 9.79 4.78
CA ARG A 218 11.05 11.13 4.66
C ARG A 218 12.06 12.22 4.97
N ARG A 219 12.97 11.96 5.92
CA ARG A 219 13.96 12.95 6.38
C ARG A 219 15.03 13.17 5.31
N GLY A 220 15.62 12.09 4.78
CA GLY A 220 16.60 12.19 3.72
C GLY A 220 15.99 12.75 2.43
N HIS A 221 14.78 12.34 2.06
CA HIS A 221 14.09 12.91 0.91
C HIS A 221 13.89 14.44 1.04
N ARG A 222 13.38 14.92 2.18
CA ARG A 222 13.23 16.37 2.42
C ARG A 222 14.56 17.10 2.39
N ARG A 223 15.62 16.50 2.94
CA ARG A 223 16.97 17.08 2.93
C ARG A 223 17.47 17.25 1.50
N ARG A 224 17.40 16.19 0.68
CA ARG A 224 17.86 16.22 -0.72
C ARG A 224 17.05 17.19 -1.57
N LEU A 225 15.74 17.30 -1.35
CA LEU A 225 14.92 18.33 -2.00
C LEU A 225 15.37 19.76 -1.64
N ARG A 226 15.74 20.02 -0.38
CA ARG A 226 16.26 21.33 0.03
C ARG A 226 17.63 21.62 -0.56
N GLU A 227 18.52 20.63 -0.59
CA GLU A 227 19.85 20.76 -1.21
C GLU A 227 19.72 21.06 -2.71
N ARG A 228 18.81 20.36 -3.41
CA ARG A 228 18.49 20.62 -4.81
C ARG A 228 17.91 22.01 -5.03
N ALA A 229 17.00 22.46 -4.16
CA ALA A 229 16.44 23.81 -4.21
C ALA A 229 17.49 24.90 -3.93
N ALA A 230 18.53 24.60 -3.16
CA ALA A 230 19.66 25.49 -2.89
C ALA A 230 20.73 25.48 -3.99
N GLY A 231 20.55 24.70 -5.06
CA GLY A 231 21.54 24.57 -6.14
C GLY A 231 22.82 23.82 -5.72
N LEU A 232 22.78 23.11 -4.58
CA LEU A 232 23.89 22.26 -4.18
C LEU A 232 23.96 21.05 -5.10
N PRO A 233 25.17 20.61 -5.51
CA PRO A 233 25.32 19.37 -6.25
C PRO A 233 24.70 18.24 -5.42
N ALA A 234 23.97 17.34 -6.08
CA ALA A 234 23.44 16.16 -5.42
C ALA A 234 24.60 15.45 -4.72
N ALA A 235 24.52 15.29 -3.40
CA ALA A 235 25.53 14.54 -2.68
C ALA A 235 25.60 13.14 -3.30
N PRO A 236 26.81 12.64 -3.63
CA PRO A 236 26.96 11.31 -4.23
C PRO A 236 26.22 10.30 -3.36
N SER A 237 25.46 9.41 -4.01
CA SER A 237 24.45 8.59 -3.36
C SER A 237 25.04 7.61 -2.32
N ASP A 238 26.36 7.41 -2.36
CA ASP A 238 27.09 6.38 -1.64
C ASP A 238 27.72 6.80 -0.31
N ALA A 239 27.71 8.08 0.06
CA ALA A 239 28.28 8.53 1.33
C ALA A 239 27.28 8.39 2.50
N VAL A 240 26.68 7.22 2.68
CA VAL A 240 26.14 6.84 3.99
C VAL A 240 27.32 6.25 4.77
N PRO A 241 27.84 6.92 5.81
CA PRO A 241 28.90 6.33 6.60
C PRO A 241 28.35 5.07 7.25
N SER A 242 28.82 3.90 6.81
CA SER A 242 28.47 2.56 7.32
C SER A 242 28.71 2.34 8.83
N GLY A 243 29.00 3.39 9.60
CA GLY A 243 29.21 3.34 11.05
C GLY A 243 28.07 3.90 11.90
N ALA A 244 27.02 4.51 11.32
CA ALA A 244 25.90 5.01 12.10
C ALA A 244 24.81 3.93 12.25
N VAL A 245 24.99 3.04 13.22
CA VAL A 245 23.93 2.18 13.75
C VAL A 245 22.78 3.10 14.18
N GLN A 246 21.68 3.16 13.42
CA GLN A 246 20.42 3.76 13.86
C GLN A 246 19.75 2.82 14.87
N GLY A 247 20.40 2.61 16.00
CA GLY A 247 19.80 2.13 17.23
C GLY A 247 19.51 3.36 18.08
N GLY A 248 18.31 3.89 17.96
CA GLY A 248 17.97 5.11 18.68
C GLY A 248 16.53 5.52 18.46
N ASN A 249 15.63 4.86 19.18
CA ASN A 249 14.46 5.54 19.70
C ASN A 249 14.97 6.78 20.46
N GLY A 250 14.96 7.93 19.79
CA GLY A 250 15.22 9.21 20.43
C GLY A 250 14.17 9.45 21.51
N PRO A 251 14.55 9.99 22.68
CA PRO A 251 13.67 10.09 23.83
C PRO A 251 12.50 11.00 23.50
N GLU A 252 11.30 10.54 23.80
CA GLU A 252 10.15 11.40 23.99
C GLU A 252 10.53 12.44 25.04
N ASP A 253 10.39 13.74 24.71
CA ASP A 253 10.41 14.83 25.66
C ASP A 253 9.32 14.57 26.71
N THR A 254 9.72 13.87 27.77
CA THR A 254 8.90 13.62 28.95
C THR A 254 9.26 14.71 29.94
N VAL A 255 8.30 15.63 30.09
CA VAL A 255 8.25 16.63 31.15
C VAL A 255 8.51 15.94 32.51
N PRO A 256 9.35 16.49 33.40
CA PRO A 256 9.64 15.86 34.68
C PRO A 256 8.45 16.07 35.61
N ALA A 257 7.57 15.07 35.70
CA ALA A 257 6.68 14.91 36.83
C ALA A 257 7.39 14.05 37.86
N GLY A 258 7.96 14.70 38.87
CA GLY A 258 8.41 14.02 40.07
C GLY A 258 7.25 13.28 40.72
N SER A 259 7.40 11.99 40.95
CA SER A 259 6.55 11.22 41.86
C SER A 259 7.36 10.04 42.38
N ASP A 260 7.58 10.10 43.68
CA ASP A 260 8.10 9.10 44.61
C ASP A 260 7.69 7.64 44.29
N PRO A 261 8.63 6.66 44.27
CA PRO A 261 8.26 5.27 44.23
C PRO A 261 7.99 4.79 45.66
N THR A 262 6.71 4.66 46.00
CA THR A 262 6.31 3.83 47.14
C THR A 262 6.42 2.37 46.71
N ASP A 263 7.24 1.62 47.45
CA ASP A 263 7.31 0.16 47.47
C ASP A 263 5.90 -0.45 47.44
N ARG A 264 5.59 -1.18 46.37
CA ARG A 264 4.48 -2.14 46.35
C ARG A 264 5.04 -3.54 46.26
N GLU A 265 5.05 -4.16 47.42
CA GLU A 265 5.19 -5.59 47.67
C GLU A 265 4.27 -6.40 46.73
N PRO A 266 4.79 -7.39 45.99
CA PRO A 266 3.97 -8.25 45.15
C PRO A 266 3.20 -9.25 46.01
N ALA A 267 1.87 -9.17 45.96
CA ALA A 267 0.99 -10.17 46.55
C ALA A 267 1.12 -11.49 45.78
N ASP A 268 1.57 -12.52 46.50
CA ASP A 268 1.46 -13.92 46.12
C ASP A 268 0.03 -14.25 45.68
N ARG A 269 -0.13 -14.65 44.42
CA ARG A 269 -1.36 -15.28 43.94
C ARG A 269 -1.13 -16.78 43.85
N GLU A 270 -1.77 -17.50 44.76
CA GLU A 270 -1.87 -18.96 44.71
C GLU A 270 -2.46 -19.42 43.36
N PRO A 271 -1.89 -20.48 42.76
CA PRO A 271 -2.49 -21.14 41.62
C PRO A 271 -3.73 -21.91 42.07
N THR A 272 -4.89 -21.55 41.53
CA THR A 272 -6.11 -22.33 41.69
C THR A 272 -6.05 -23.53 40.75
N ASP A 273 -5.82 -24.71 41.32
CA ASP A 273 -5.99 -25.98 40.66
C ASP A 273 -7.42 -26.10 40.12
N ARG A 274 -7.55 -26.26 38.79
CA ARG A 274 -8.81 -26.66 38.16
C ARG A 274 -8.77 -28.16 37.91
N GLU A 275 -9.59 -28.85 38.69
CA GLU A 275 -9.90 -30.25 38.59
C GLU A 275 -10.48 -30.61 37.19
N PRO A 276 -10.07 -31.73 36.57
CA PRO A 276 -10.65 -32.20 35.32
C PRO A 276 -11.97 -32.92 35.60
N THR A 277 -13.06 -32.40 35.04
CA THR A 277 -14.36 -33.07 35.08
C THR A 277 -14.38 -34.20 34.06
N ASP A 278 -14.24 -35.44 34.55
CA ASP A 278 -14.54 -36.64 33.79
C ASP A 278 -16.01 -36.63 33.34
N ARG A 279 -16.21 -36.99 32.07
CA ARG A 279 -17.54 -37.17 31.47
C ARG A 279 -17.71 -38.66 31.18
N PRO A 280 -18.67 -39.37 31.80
CA PRO A 280 -18.94 -40.76 31.45
C PRO A 280 -19.67 -40.84 30.10
N GLY A 281 -19.41 -41.94 29.39
CA GLY A 281 -19.96 -42.28 28.07
C GLY A 281 -21.42 -42.70 28.08
#